data_AF-A0A2E5VXL5-F1
#
_entry.id   AF-A0A2E5VXL5-F1
#
_cell.length_a   1.000
_cell.length_b   1.000
_cell.length_c   1.000
_cell.angle_alpha   90.00
_cell.angle_beta   90.00
_cell.angle_gamma   90.00
#
_symmetry.space_group_name_H-M   'P 1'
#
loop_
_entity.id
_entity.type
_entity.pdbx_description
1 polymer ?
#
loop_
_entity_poly.entity_id
_entity_poly.type
_entity_poly.pdbx_seq_one_letter_code
_entity_poly.pdbx_strand_id
1 'polypeptide(L)'
;MNKFNLVVFWSSFSILILFLSLSCAGSQPIYQTNSATENLDLPEHIAPRSASAPSNIVSDTKKIDQRKVLSKNKKNVSDKNVILKNNVEIKSHKKPYSNYIRVKTVYELAMDANPSMFLPHDEFETVNEYKERVSGQVELMKEIVQMTTKKFEIKKARRLKNAEEKELKRKAIIETLMSESSSQVEFKPSDIGRYDAENETFPIALHDTQYQIYVPREEARTFKASFDKVKIKGIKQLKPKYDIMIKVPKAHIRSRPNGSIIGIASNLNQFEHIQDLDEWYKINYKGQFGFTHKNNASLKVVDIANEYEFYDLVAIHPNTGSLYAMTSIDKLVKAPLNLASRKYETGQPDGPKE
;
A
#
# COMPACT_ATOMS: atom_id res chain seq x y z
N MET A 1 -45.65 42.06 21.70
CA MET A 1 -46.60 41.46 22.65
C MET A 1 -47.56 40.63 21.79
N ASN A 2 -47.71 39.30 21.87
CA ASN A 2 -47.46 38.33 22.92
C ASN A 2 -46.86 37.04 22.34
N LYS A 3 -46.01 36.42 23.16
CA LYS A 3 -45.45 35.08 23.01
C LYS A 3 -46.52 34.05 23.41
N PHE A 4 -46.53 32.89 22.77
CA PHE A 4 -47.04 31.68 23.40
C PHE A 4 -46.02 30.54 23.23
N ASN A 5 -45.55 30.08 24.39
CA ASN A 5 -44.77 28.87 24.63
C ASN A 5 -45.73 27.67 24.80
N LEU A 6 -45.31 26.47 24.42
CA LEU A 6 -45.68 25.19 25.06
C LEU A 6 -44.59 24.16 24.66
N VAL A 7 -43.60 23.85 25.52
CA VAL A 7 -43.56 22.74 26.53
C VAL A 7 -43.66 21.36 25.86
N VAL A 8 -42.53 20.70 25.58
CA VAL A 8 -41.85 19.64 26.38
C VAL A 8 -42.62 18.32 26.44
N PHE A 9 -42.03 17.27 25.87
CA PHE A 9 -42.23 15.89 26.32
C PHE A 9 -40.90 15.15 26.38
N TRP A 10 -40.55 14.70 27.58
CA TRP A 10 -39.54 13.69 27.90
C TRP A 10 -39.98 12.31 27.41
N SER A 11 -39.02 11.46 27.01
CA SER A 11 -38.97 10.10 27.53
C SER A 11 -37.63 9.42 27.22
N SER A 12 -36.99 9.04 28.30
CA SER A 12 -35.73 8.33 28.48
C SER A 12 -35.76 6.90 27.95
N PHE A 13 -34.69 6.44 27.32
CA PHE A 13 -34.38 5.00 27.25
C PHE A 13 -33.00 4.77 27.86
N SER A 14 -33.02 4.23 29.08
CA SER A 14 -31.86 3.85 29.88
C SER A 14 -31.59 2.35 29.72
N ILE A 15 -30.37 2.04 29.26
CA ILE A 15 -29.44 1.00 29.69
C ILE A 15 -30.03 -0.25 30.38
N LEU A 16 -29.82 -1.42 29.77
CA LEU A 16 -29.65 -2.67 30.50
C LEU A 16 -28.42 -3.42 29.97
N ILE A 17 -27.30 -3.27 30.67
CA ILE A 17 -26.13 -4.14 30.61
C ILE A 17 -26.34 -5.19 31.70
N LEU A 18 -26.30 -6.48 31.33
CA LEU A 18 -26.17 -7.56 32.30
C LEU A 18 -24.83 -8.27 32.05
N PHE A 19 -23.86 -7.95 32.89
CA PHE A 19 -22.75 -8.82 33.24
C PHE A 19 -23.27 -9.83 34.27
N LEU A 20 -23.05 -11.13 34.02
CA LEU A 20 -22.89 -12.10 35.10
C LEU A 20 -21.52 -12.75 34.93
N SER A 21 -20.60 -12.32 35.79
CA SER A 21 -19.47 -13.12 36.27
C SER A 21 -19.92 -13.89 37.50
N LEU A 22 -19.57 -15.17 37.61
CA LEU A 22 -19.22 -15.76 38.90
C LEU A 22 -18.12 -16.80 38.70
N SER A 23 -17.04 -16.57 39.45
CA SER A 23 -15.79 -17.30 39.53
C SER A 23 -15.94 -18.65 40.24
N CYS A 24 -15.01 -19.59 40.00
CA CYS A 24 -14.07 -20.07 41.02
C CYS A 24 -13.16 -21.21 40.53
N ALA A 25 -11.87 -21.09 40.90
CA ALA A 25 -10.86 -22.13 41.20
C ALA A 25 -10.58 -23.21 40.12
N GLY A 26 -9.36 -23.48 39.66
CA GLY A 26 -8.05 -23.38 40.31
C GLY A 26 -7.52 -24.78 40.61
N SER A 27 -6.66 -25.33 39.75
CA SER A 27 -5.46 -26.13 40.07
C SER A 27 -4.93 -26.88 38.84
N GLN A 28 -3.61 -27.08 38.87
CA GLN A 28 -2.69 -27.53 37.82
C GLN A 28 -2.59 -29.08 37.71
N PRO A 29 -1.83 -29.61 36.74
CA PRO A 29 -2.10 -30.88 36.04
C PRO A 29 -1.40 -32.09 36.67
N ILE A 30 -1.94 -33.29 36.43
CA ILE A 30 -1.28 -34.56 36.71
C ILE A 30 -1.38 -35.49 35.50
N TYR A 31 -0.26 -36.15 35.25
CA TYR A 31 0.06 -37.10 34.20
C TYR A 31 -0.62 -38.48 34.38
N GLN A 32 -0.58 -39.25 33.29
CA GLN A 32 -0.43 -40.72 33.19
C GLN A 32 -1.68 -41.64 33.06
N THR A 33 -1.68 -42.30 31.89
CA THR A 33 -1.80 -43.76 31.62
C THR A 33 -3.14 -44.50 31.73
N ASN A 34 -3.49 -45.08 30.57
CA ASN A 34 -3.94 -46.45 30.29
C ASN A 34 -5.17 -47.01 31.03
N SER A 35 -6.22 -47.38 30.28
CA SER A 35 -6.44 -48.77 29.81
C SER A 35 -7.87 -48.98 29.27
N ALA A 36 -7.94 -49.68 28.12
CA ALA A 36 -8.89 -50.72 27.68
C ALA A 36 -10.42 -50.53 27.82
N THR A 37 -11.32 -50.98 26.94
CA THR A 37 -11.36 -51.59 25.58
C THR A 37 -12.86 -51.83 25.32
N GLU A 38 -13.36 -51.62 24.09
CA GLU A 38 -14.42 -52.41 23.41
C GLU A 38 -14.56 -51.84 21.97
N ASN A 39 -13.88 -52.44 20.99
CA ASN A 39 -14.35 -53.48 20.05
C ASN A 39 -15.34 -52.97 18.99
N LEU A 40 -14.88 -52.82 17.74
CA LEU A 40 -15.20 -53.73 16.61
C LEU A 40 -14.70 -53.17 15.26
N ASP A 41 -13.79 -53.96 14.66
CA ASP A 41 -13.59 -54.29 13.25
C ASP A 41 -13.20 -53.22 12.19
N LEU A 42 -11.89 -53.27 11.91
CA LEU A 42 -11.24 -53.09 10.59
C LEU A 42 -11.56 -54.31 9.69
N PRO A 43 -11.34 -54.30 8.35
CA PRO A 43 -9.97 -54.38 7.77
C PRO A 43 -9.86 -53.69 6.37
N GLU A 44 -8.76 -53.55 5.64
CA GLU A 44 -7.31 -53.76 5.75
C GLU A 44 -6.69 -53.06 4.49
N HIS A 45 -5.59 -52.32 4.63
CA HIS A 45 -4.23 -52.59 4.11
C HIS A 45 -4.07 -52.67 2.56
N ILE A 46 -3.01 -52.17 1.90
CA ILE A 46 -1.56 -52.41 2.07
C ILE A 46 -0.76 -51.28 1.36
N ALA A 47 0.35 -50.84 1.96
CA ALA A 47 1.54 -50.24 1.30
C ALA A 47 2.75 -51.18 1.56
N PRO A 48 4.03 -50.95 1.16
CA PRO A 48 4.69 -50.09 0.14
C PRO A 48 5.83 -50.82 -0.64
N ARG A 49 6.67 -50.04 -1.37
CA ARG A 49 8.16 -50.13 -1.50
C ARG A 49 8.84 -50.67 -2.80
N SER A 50 9.79 -49.84 -3.28
CA SER A 50 11.13 -50.09 -3.87
C SER A 50 11.40 -50.56 -5.33
N ALA A 51 12.08 -49.66 -6.05
CA ALA A 51 13.34 -49.80 -6.84
C ALA A 51 13.47 -50.75 -8.06
N SER A 52 13.76 -50.18 -9.25
CA SER A 52 14.91 -50.51 -10.13
C SER A 52 14.81 -49.82 -11.51
N ALA A 53 15.95 -49.33 -12.03
CA ALA A 53 16.20 -48.91 -13.44
C ALA A 53 16.81 -50.12 -14.21
N PRO A 54 17.11 -50.15 -15.55
CA PRO A 54 17.43 -49.03 -16.49
C PRO A 54 17.04 -49.20 -18.00
N SER A 55 17.55 -48.28 -18.85
CA SER A 55 17.74 -48.29 -20.33
C SER A 55 16.55 -47.81 -21.21
N ASN A 56 16.66 -47.07 -22.32
CA ASN A 56 17.79 -46.53 -23.11
C ASN A 56 17.25 -45.55 -24.22
N ILE A 57 18.04 -44.51 -24.59
CA ILE A 57 18.26 -43.91 -25.96
C ILE A 57 17.10 -43.04 -26.56
N VAL A 58 17.19 -41.77 -27.04
CA VAL A 58 18.10 -40.94 -27.89
C VAL A 58 17.80 -39.44 -27.57
N SER A 59 18.75 -38.55 -27.21
CA SER A 59 19.50 -37.52 -28.02
C SER A 59 18.63 -36.56 -28.88
N ASP A 60 18.83 -35.24 -29.03
CA ASP A 60 20.01 -34.34 -28.99
C ASP A 60 19.51 -32.86 -28.94
N THR A 61 20.03 -31.97 -28.07
CA THR A 61 21.01 -30.86 -28.30
C THR A 61 20.59 -29.77 -29.33
N LYS A 62 20.88 -28.46 -29.25
CA LYS A 62 21.72 -27.60 -28.39
C LYS A 62 21.35 -26.11 -28.61
N LYS A 63 21.51 -25.36 -27.52
CA LYS A 63 21.71 -23.91 -27.29
C LYS A 63 22.53 -23.13 -28.35
N ILE A 64 22.30 -21.81 -28.51
CA ILE A 64 23.28 -20.70 -28.25
C ILE A 64 22.75 -19.31 -28.71
N ASP A 65 22.93 -18.33 -27.83
CA ASP A 65 22.78 -16.87 -27.95
C ASP A 65 23.76 -16.19 -28.95
N GLN A 66 23.45 -14.96 -29.40
CA GLN A 66 24.24 -13.73 -29.10
C GLN A 66 23.80 -12.47 -29.89
N ARG A 67 23.94 -11.31 -29.22
CA ARG A 67 23.70 -9.92 -29.68
C ARG A 67 24.79 -9.41 -30.65
N LYS A 68 24.44 -8.52 -31.61
CA LYS A 68 24.99 -7.13 -31.77
C LYS A 68 24.60 -6.43 -33.11
N VAL A 69 24.00 -5.23 -32.97
CA VAL A 69 24.43 -3.90 -33.49
C VAL A 69 24.55 -3.62 -35.01
N LEU A 70 23.64 -2.71 -35.46
CA LEU A 70 23.81 -1.50 -36.29
C LEU A 70 24.29 -1.60 -37.77
N SER A 71 23.48 -1.08 -38.70
CA SER A 71 23.88 0.03 -39.60
C SER A 71 22.78 0.44 -40.60
N LYS A 72 22.85 1.72 -40.98
CA LYS A 72 22.01 2.49 -41.89
C LYS A 72 21.97 1.89 -43.30
N ASN A 73 20.85 2.10 -44.03
CA ASN A 73 20.92 2.89 -45.27
C ASN A 73 19.53 3.29 -45.82
N LYS A 74 19.37 4.60 -46.00
CA LYS A 74 18.43 5.25 -46.92
C LYS A 74 18.73 4.82 -48.35
N LYS A 75 17.70 4.58 -49.16
CA LYS A 75 17.66 4.99 -50.57
C LYS A 75 16.22 5.36 -50.95
N ASN A 76 16.04 6.65 -51.21
CA ASN A 76 14.95 7.18 -52.01
C ASN A 76 15.12 6.70 -53.45
N VAL A 77 14.05 6.21 -54.09
CA VAL A 77 13.84 6.38 -55.52
C VAL A 77 12.36 6.69 -55.72
N SER A 78 12.13 7.92 -56.15
CA SER A 78 10.93 8.41 -56.81
C SER A 78 10.71 7.64 -58.11
N ASP A 79 9.49 7.27 -58.44
CA ASP A 79 8.95 7.51 -59.77
C ASP A 79 7.42 7.41 -59.82
N LYS A 80 6.88 8.16 -60.76
CA LYS A 80 5.52 8.70 -60.83
C LYS A 80 4.52 7.72 -61.45
N ASN A 81 3.30 7.77 -60.90
CA ASN A 81 1.98 7.72 -61.57
C ASN A 81 1.74 6.73 -62.73
N VAL A 82 0.88 5.73 -62.49
CA VAL A 82 -0.22 5.41 -63.41
C VAL A 82 -1.50 5.20 -62.60
N ILE A 83 -2.46 6.10 -62.81
CA ILE A 83 -3.83 6.04 -62.31
C ILE A 83 -4.58 5.04 -63.19
N LEU A 84 -5.18 4.02 -62.58
CA LEU A 84 -6.35 3.35 -63.16
C LEU A 84 -7.42 3.28 -62.08
N LYS A 85 -8.33 4.25 -62.19
CA LYS A 85 -9.58 4.35 -61.44
C LYS A 85 -10.38 3.08 -61.67
N ASN A 86 -10.74 2.38 -60.58
CA ASN A 86 -11.96 1.59 -60.49
C ASN A 86 -12.49 1.76 -59.06
N ASN A 87 -13.28 2.82 -58.90
CA ASN A 87 -14.05 3.12 -57.70
C ASN A 87 -15.23 2.14 -57.61
N VAL A 88 -15.12 1.13 -56.75
CA VAL A 88 -16.28 0.59 -56.04
C VAL A 88 -16.06 0.91 -54.57
N GLU A 89 -16.40 2.14 -54.24
CA GLU A 89 -16.34 2.68 -52.89
C GLU A 89 -17.54 2.14 -52.10
N ILE A 90 -17.37 0.99 -51.44
CA ILE A 90 -18.29 0.56 -50.38
C ILE A 90 -18.08 1.55 -49.23
N LYS A 91 -18.78 2.68 -49.30
CA LYS A 91 -18.86 3.66 -48.21
C LYS A 91 -19.59 3.01 -47.04
N SER A 92 -18.86 2.28 -46.21
CA SER A 92 -19.29 2.05 -44.83
C SER A 92 -19.43 3.42 -44.20
N HIS A 93 -20.67 3.91 -44.10
CA HIS A 93 -21.01 5.12 -43.37
C HIS A 93 -20.77 4.82 -41.90
N LYS A 94 -19.51 4.89 -41.46
CA LYS A 94 -19.15 4.91 -40.05
C LYS A 94 -19.74 6.20 -39.50
N LYS A 95 -20.90 6.10 -38.85
CA LYS A 95 -21.53 7.24 -38.17
C LYS A 95 -20.47 7.88 -37.27
N PRO A 96 -20.28 9.20 -37.33
CA PRO A 96 -19.32 9.88 -36.45
C PRO A 96 -19.74 9.61 -35.01
N TYR A 97 -18.87 8.97 -34.23
CA TYR A 97 -19.10 8.78 -32.81
C TYR A 97 -19.24 10.16 -32.16
N SER A 98 -20.40 10.44 -31.56
CA SER A 98 -20.62 11.69 -30.83
C SER A 98 -19.74 11.70 -29.58
N ASN A 99 -18.99 12.78 -29.36
CA ASN A 99 -18.13 12.98 -28.18
C ASN A 99 -18.91 13.11 -26.85
N TYR A 100 -20.24 13.05 -26.87
CA TYR A 100 -21.10 13.18 -25.69
C TYR A 100 -21.75 11.84 -25.37
N ILE A 101 -21.64 11.42 -24.10
CA ILE A 101 -22.35 10.27 -23.56
C ILE A 101 -23.83 10.67 -23.46
N ARG A 102 -24.68 10.09 -24.31
CA ARG A 102 -26.13 10.23 -24.18
C ARG A 102 -26.62 9.31 -23.06
N VAL A 103 -27.07 9.91 -21.97
CA VAL A 103 -27.67 9.20 -20.84
C VAL A 103 -29.17 9.17 -21.08
N LYS A 104 -29.74 7.96 -21.22
CA LYS A 104 -31.20 7.81 -21.37
C LYS A 104 -31.90 8.25 -20.09
N THR A 105 -33.03 8.93 -20.24
CA THR A 105 -33.88 9.30 -19.10
C THR A 105 -34.62 8.09 -18.54
N VAL A 106 -35.13 8.18 -17.31
CA VAL A 106 -35.97 7.12 -16.72
C VAL A 106 -37.19 6.85 -17.60
N TYR A 107 -37.77 7.90 -18.18
CA TYR A 107 -38.89 7.80 -19.11
C TYR A 107 -38.53 7.03 -20.37
N GLU A 108 -37.39 7.35 -21.01
CA GLU A 108 -36.92 6.62 -22.19
C GLU A 108 -36.65 5.14 -21.89
N LEU A 109 -36.06 4.85 -20.72
CA LEU A 109 -35.82 3.46 -20.29
C LEU A 109 -37.14 2.72 -20.03
N ALA A 110 -38.16 3.40 -19.50
CA ALA A 110 -39.48 2.83 -19.29
C ALA A 110 -40.23 2.61 -20.60
N MET A 111 -40.15 3.57 -21.52
CA MET A 111 -40.69 3.46 -22.87
C MET A 111 -40.01 2.35 -23.68
N ASP A 112 -38.69 2.14 -23.53
CA ASP A 112 -38.00 1.01 -24.15
C ASP A 112 -38.44 -0.33 -23.54
N ALA A 113 -38.73 -0.38 -22.23
CA ALA A 113 -39.15 -1.59 -21.53
C ALA A 113 -40.60 -1.98 -21.86
N ASN A 114 -41.49 -1.00 -21.91
CA ASN A 114 -42.89 -1.20 -22.28
C ASN A 114 -43.45 -0.03 -23.10
N PRO A 115 -43.24 -0.01 -24.43
CA PRO A 115 -43.66 1.10 -25.28
C PRO A 115 -45.17 1.34 -25.27
N SER A 116 -45.97 0.27 -25.13
CA SER A 116 -47.44 0.35 -25.23
C SER A 116 -48.07 1.19 -24.13
N MET A 117 -47.47 1.20 -22.94
CA MET A 117 -47.95 2.03 -21.84
C MET A 117 -47.78 3.53 -22.11
N PHE A 118 -46.80 3.93 -22.92
CA PHE A 118 -46.42 5.33 -23.16
C PHE A 118 -46.98 5.91 -24.47
N LEU A 119 -47.97 5.25 -25.09
CA LEU A 119 -48.69 5.88 -26.20
C LEU A 119 -49.45 7.13 -25.74
N PRO A 120 -49.67 8.09 -26.65
CA PRO A 120 -50.61 9.19 -26.44
C PRO A 120 -51.99 8.67 -25.98
N HIS A 121 -52.74 9.51 -25.27
CA HIS A 121 -54.11 9.16 -24.87
C HIS A 121 -55.01 8.95 -26.09
N ASP A 122 -55.78 7.85 -26.08
CA ASP A 122 -56.66 7.44 -27.17
C ASP A 122 -58.10 7.90 -26.91
N GLU A 123 -58.85 8.17 -27.97
CA GLU A 123 -60.24 8.66 -27.92
C GLU A 123 -61.22 7.58 -27.42
N PHE A 124 -60.82 6.31 -27.45
CA PHE A 124 -61.63 5.17 -27.02
C PHE A 124 -61.24 4.62 -25.62
N GLU A 125 -60.25 5.21 -24.95
CA GLU A 125 -59.82 4.79 -23.61
C GLU A 125 -60.78 5.36 -22.55
N THR A 126 -61.31 4.50 -21.69
CA THR A 126 -62.16 4.96 -20.58
C THR A 126 -61.34 5.71 -19.52
N VAL A 127 -61.99 6.58 -18.74
CA VAL A 127 -61.33 7.36 -17.68
C VAL A 127 -60.64 6.46 -16.64
N ASN A 128 -61.19 5.27 -16.37
CA ASN A 128 -60.60 4.32 -15.43
C ASN A 128 -59.36 3.64 -16.04
N GLU A 129 -59.44 3.19 -17.30
CA GLU A 129 -58.31 2.58 -18.01
C GLU A 129 -57.12 3.56 -18.13
N TYR A 130 -57.38 4.83 -18.43
CA TYR A 130 -56.34 5.86 -18.47
C TYR A 130 -55.65 6.05 -17.12
N LYS A 131 -56.43 6.10 -16.02
CA LYS A 131 -55.88 6.22 -14.66
C LYS A 131 -55.00 5.03 -14.30
N GLU A 132 -55.46 3.82 -14.63
CA GLU A 132 -54.70 2.59 -14.40
C GLU A 132 -53.39 2.60 -15.20
N ARG A 133 -53.42 2.97 -16.48
CA ARG A 133 -52.23 3.05 -17.31
C ARG A 133 -51.21 4.07 -16.79
N VAL A 134 -51.64 5.27 -16.42
CA VAL A 134 -50.76 6.29 -15.82
C VAL A 134 -50.17 5.81 -14.49
N SER A 135 -50.96 5.12 -13.65
CA SER A 135 -50.45 4.53 -12.41
C SER A 135 -49.37 3.48 -12.66
N GLY A 136 -49.57 2.62 -13.67
CA GLY A 136 -48.58 1.61 -14.10
C GLY A 136 -47.32 2.22 -14.71
N GLN A 137 -47.42 3.32 -15.47
CA GLN A 137 -46.24 4.06 -15.95
C GLN A 137 -45.37 4.53 -14.78
N VAL A 138 -45.97 5.13 -13.75
CA VAL A 138 -45.25 5.62 -12.57
C VAL A 138 -44.61 4.47 -11.79
N GLU A 139 -45.31 3.34 -11.66
CA GLU A 139 -44.78 2.14 -11.02
C GLU A 139 -43.58 1.57 -11.78
N LEU A 140 -43.69 1.42 -13.10
CA LEU A 140 -42.59 0.98 -13.97
C LEU A 140 -41.37 1.91 -13.88
N MET A 141 -41.59 3.23 -13.88
CA MET A 141 -40.53 4.20 -13.70
C MET A 141 -39.84 4.05 -12.34
N LYS A 142 -40.61 3.82 -11.25
CA LYS A 142 -40.06 3.54 -9.92
C LYS A 142 -39.22 2.26 -9.91
N GLU A 143 -39.71 1.19 -10.52
CA GLU A 143 -38.99 -0.08 -10.63
C GLU A 143 -37.66 0.09 -11.37
N ILE A 144 -37.68 0.80 -12.51
CA ILE A 144 -36.48 1.08 -13.30
C ILE A 144 -35.47 1.89 -12.49
N VAL A 145 -35.91 2.91 -11.75
CA VAL A 145 -35.02 3.66 -10.85
C VAL A 145 -34.39 2.72 -9.82
N GLN A 146 -35.17 1.86 -9.16
CA GLN A 146 -34.62 0.91 -8.19
C GLN A 146 -33.65 -0.11 -8.79
N MET A 147 -33.96 -0.63 -9.98
CA MET A 147 -33.11 -1.61 -10.66
C MET A 147 -31.81 -0.96 -11.16
N THR A 148 -31.88 0.27 -11.66
CA THR A 148 -30.70 1.01 -12.11
C THR A 148 -29.80 1.42 -10.95
N THR A 149 -30.34 1.85 -9.81
CA THR A 149 -29.56 2.14 -8.60
C THR A 149 -28.88 0.88 -8.07
N LYS A 150 -29.61 -0.24 -7.92
CA LYS A 150 -29.05 -1.54 -7.52
C LYS A 150 -27.92 -1.97 -8.45
N LYS A 151 -28.14 -1.92 -9.77
CA LYS A 151 -27.13 -2.27 -10.78
C LYS A 151 -25.89 -1.37 -10.69
N PHE A 152 -26.09 -0.08 -10.45
CA PHE A 152 -25.00 0.88 -10.26
C PHE A 152 -24.18 0.56 -9.00
N GLU A 153 -24.85 0.30 -7.88
CA GLU A 153 -24.21 -0.06 -6.61
C GLU A 153 -23.41 -1.36 -6.72
N ILE A 154 -23.99 -2.40 -7.33
CA ILE A 154 -23.30 -3.67 -7.61
C ILE A 154 -22.04 -3.42 -8.44
N LYS A 155 -22.15 -2.60 -9.50
CA LYS A 155 -21.00 -2.27 -10.36
C LYS A 155 -19.93 -1.47 -9.62
N LYS A 156 -20.33 -0.53 -8.75
CA LYS A 156 -19.43 0.26 -7.90
C LYS A 156 -18.70 -0.64 -6.91
N ALA A 157 -19.42 -1.51 -6.20
CA ALA A 157 -18.86 -2.46 -5.25
C ALA A 157 -17.88 -3.43 -5.93
N ARG A 158 -18.23 -3.97 -7.10
CA ARG A 158 -17.33 -4.82 -7.89
C ARG A 158 -16.04 -4.10 -8.28
N ARG A 159 -16.13 -2.84 -8.70
CA ARG A 159 -14.95 -2.02 -9.04
C ARG A 159 -14.04 -1.81 -7.84
N LEU A 160 -14.62 -1.55 -6.66
CA LEU A 160 -13.86 -1.36 -5.42
C LEU A 160 -13.15 -2.65 -5.00
N LYS A 161 -13.86 -3.78 -4.95
CA LYS A 161 -13.28 -5.10 -4.65
C LYS A 161 -12.13 -5.46 -5.61
N ASN A 162 -12.33 -5.27 -6.91
CA ASN A 162 -11.29 -5.53 -7.90
C ASN A 162 -10.07 -4.61 -7.74
N ALA A 163 -10.25 -3.37 -7.28
CA ALA A 163 -9.15 -2.46 -7.02
C ALA A 163 -8.35 -2.90 -5.79
N GLU A 164 -9.05 -3.24 -4.70
CA GLU A 164 -8.45 -3.77 -3.46
C GLU A 164 -7.66 -5.05 -3.72
N GLU A 165 -8.25 -6.01 -4.45
CA GLU A 165 -7.59 -7.27 -4.80
C GLU A 165 -6.30 -7.03 -5.62
N LYS A 166 -6.32 -6.08 -6.57
CA LYS A 166 -5.13 -5.69 -7.34
C LYS A 166 -4.07 -5.02 -6.48
N GLU A 167 -4.44 -4.28 -5.44
CA GLU A 167 -3.47 -3.70 -4.51
C GLU A 167 -2.86 -4.77 -3.60
N LEU A 168 -3.67 -5.69 -3.07
CA LEU A 168 -3.19 -6.80 -2.24
C LEU A 168 -2.25 -7.73 -3.02
N LYS A 169 -2.63 -8.11 -4.25
CA LYS A 169 -1.78 -8.93 -5.13
C LYS A 169 -0.43 -8.27 -5.39
N ARG A 170 -0.41 -6.95 -5.65
CA ARG A 170 0.85 -6.21 -5.86
C ARG A 170 1.73 -6.22 -4.61
N LYS A 171 1.16 -5.94 -3.43
CA LYS A 171 1.91 -5.99 -2.16
C LYS A 171 2.49 -7.38 -1.89
N ALA A 172 1.69 -8.43 -2.09
CA ALA A 172 2.14 -9.80 -1.89
C ALA A 172 3.29 -10.20 -2.84
N ILE A 173 3.21 -9.80 -4.12
CA ILE A 173 4.29 -10.03 -5.09
C ILE A 173 5.58 -9.32 -4.63
N ILE A 174 5.49 -8.06 -4.20
CA ILE A 174 6.66 -7.31 -3.72
C ILE A 174 7.26 -7.95 -2.47
N GLU A 175 6.42 -8.36 -1.51
CA GLU A 175 6.88 -9.05 -0.30
C GLU A 175 7.55 -10.39 -0.62
N THR A 176 7.02 -11.14 -1.58
CA THR A 176 7.61 -12.40 -2.06
C THR A 176 8.95 -12.15 -2.74
N LEU A 177 9.06 -11.14 -3.61
CA LEU A 177 10.33 -10.77 -4.24
C LEU A 177 11.36 -10.30 -3.20
N MET A 178 10.93 -9.55 -2.19
CA MET A 178 11.78 -9.14 -1.08
C MET A 178 12.27 -10.36 -0.29
N SER A 179 11.41 -11.32 0.05
CA SER A 179 11.81 -12.52 0.78
C SER A 179 12.70 -13.44 -0.04
N GLU A 180 12.42 -13.65 -1.32
CA GLU A 180 13.25 -14.43 -2.26
C GLU A 180 14.63 -13.80 -2.48
N SER A 181 14.73 -12.47 -2.44
CA SER A 181 16.01 -11.75 -2.55
C SER A 181 16.86 -11.77 -1.27
N SER A 182 16.28 -12.21 -0.16
CA SER A 182 16.93 -12.21 1.15
C SER A 182 18.06 -13.23 1.20
N SER A 183 19.26 -12.80 1.56
CA SER A 183 20.44 -13.67 1.65
C SER A 183 21.38 -13.23 2.77
N GLN A 184 22.07 -14.20 3.37
CA GLN A 184 23.07 -13.90 4.40
C GLN A 184 24.34 -13.33 3.75
N VAL A 185 24.87 -12.27 4.35
CA VAL A 185 26.09 -11.60 3.89
C VAL A 185 27.07 -11.39 5.03
N GLU A 186 28.37 -11.40 4.69
CA GLU A 186 29.46 -11.13 5.61
C GLU A 186 30.30 -9.96 5.08
N PHE A 187 30.59 -8.99 5.94
CA PHE A 187 31.38 -7.81 5.65
C PHE A 187 32.57 -7.67 6.59
N LYS A 188 33.57 -6.93 6.11
CA LYS A 188 34.65 -6.40 6.95
C LYS A 188 34.34 -4.94 7.26
N PRO A 189 34.42 -4.51 8.53
CA PRO A 189 34.16 -3.12 8.87
C PRO A 189 35.24 -2.21 8.27
N SER A 190 34.87 -0.98 7.92
CA SER A 190 35.77 -0.04 7.25
C SER A 190 36.60 0.77 8.26
N ASP A 191 35.95 1.31 9.29
CA ASP A 191 36.62 2.11 10.32
C ASP A 191 35.85 2.07 11.66
N ILE A 192 36.56 2.34 12.77
CA ILE A 192 36.01 2.41 14.12
C ILE A 192 36.42 3.72 14.79
N GLY A 193 35.45 4.45 15.32
CA GLY A 193 35.70 5.72 15.99
C GLY A 193 36.13 5.57 17.45
N ARG A 194 35.91 6.66 18.20
CA ARG A 194 36.21 6.73 19.63
C ARG A 194 35.11 6.05 20.43
N TYR A 195 35.49 5.29 21.45
CA TYR A 195 34.56 4.69 22.40
C TYR A 195 33.91 5.78 23.26
N ASP A 196 32.59 5.73 23.39
CA ASP A 196 31.86 6.47 24.39
C ASP A 196 31.62 5.58 25.61
N ALA A 197 32.22 5.96 26.75
CA ALA A 197 32.13 5.20 27.98
C ALA A 197 30.82 5.44 28.76
N GLU A 198 30.11 6.53 28.49
CA GLU A 198 28.83 6.84 29.16
C GLU A 198 27.70 5.99 28.56
N ASN A 199 27.71 5.88 27.23
CA ASN A 199 26.71 5.12 26.49
C ASN A 199 27.17 3.70 26.11
N GLU A 200 28.40 3.34 26.46
CA GLU A 200 29.05 2.06 26.12
C GLU A 200 28.96 1.70 24.62
N THR A 201 29.24 2.69 23.76
CA THR A 201 29.05 2.56 22.32
C THR A 201 30.30 2.84 21.50
N PHE A 202 30.39 2.18 20.34
CA PHE A 202 31.34 2.51 19.28
C PHE A 202 30.60 2.95 18.03
N PRO A 203 30.97 4.10 17.43
CA PRO A 203 30.63 4.40 16.06
C PRO A 203 31.51 3.56 15.11
N ILE A 204 30.88 2.87 14.16
CA ILE A 204 31.53 2.05 13.14
C ILE A 204 31.06 2.50 11.76
N ALA A 205 32.02 2.68 10.85
CA ALA A 205 31.74 2.90 9.45
C ALA A 205 31.74 1.56 8.71
N LEU A 206 30.65 1.29 7.99
CA LEU A 206 30.54 0.15 7.09
C LEU A 206 30.17 0.68 5.70
N HIS A 207 31.13 0.70 4.79
CA HIS A 207 30.99 1.40 3.51
C HIS A 207 30.68 2.89 3.73
N ASP A 208 29.61 3.42 3.15
CA ASP A 208 29.22 4.83 3.24
C ASP A 208 28.25 5.12 4.39
N THR A 209 27.86 4.09 5.17
CA THR A 209 26.89 4.24 6.26
C THR A 209 27.56 4.08 7.63
N GLN A 210 27.14 4.94 8.55
CA GLN A 210 27.61 4.90 9.94
C GLN A 210 26.61 4.16 10.82
N TYR A 211 27.14 3.30 11.67
CA TYR A 211 26.42 2.52 12.65
C TYR A 211 26.97 2.79 14.05
N GLN A 212 26.18 2.48 15.05
CA GLN A 212 26.60 2.37 16.44
C GLN A 212 26.46 0.93 16.89
N ILE A 213 27.40 0.46 17.69
CA ILE A 213 27.30 -0.82 18.40
C ILE A 213 27.43 -0.58 19.89
N TYR A 214 26.68 -1.35 20.67
CA TYR A 214 26.82 -1.40 22.12
C TYR A 214 27.83 -2.50 22.48
N VAL A 215 28.95 -2.11 23.09
CA VAL A 215 30.01 -3.03 23.52
C VAL A 215 30.31 -2.72 24.99
N PRO A 216 30.12 -3.66 25.92
CA PRO A 216 30.41 -3.44 27.33
C PRO A 216 31.84 -2.95 27.56
N ARG A 217 32.02 -2.10 28.57
CA ARG A 217 33.32 -1.47 28.87
C ARG A 217 34.47 -2.46 29.06
N GLU A 218 34.17 -3.64 29.58
CA GLU A 218 35.15 -4.71 29.84
C GLU A 218 35.76 -5.26 28.53
N GLU A 219 34.93 -5.40 27.49
CA GLU A 219 35.33 -5.95 26.20
C GLU A 219 35.72 -4.87 25.19
N ALA A 220 35.38 -3.60 25.44
CA ALA A 220 35.60 -2.51 24.50
C ALA A 220 37.08 -2.34 24.09
N ARG A 221 38.01 -2.54 25.03
CA ARG A 221 39.46 -2.44 24.75
C ARG A 221 39.94 -3.55 23.83
N THR A 222 39.54 -4.80 24.11
CA THR A 222 39.94 -5.97 23.32
C THR A 222 39.28 -5.96 21.96
N PHE A 223 38.02 -5.52 21.88
CA PHE A 223 37.29 -5.35 20.65
C PHE A 223 37.98 -4.34 19.73
N LYS A 224 38.31 -3.15 20.24
CA LYS A 224 39.03 -2.13 19.45
C LYS A 224 40.42 -2.58 19.01
N ALA A 225 41.16 -3.27 19.88
CA ALA A 225 42.48 -3.79 19.54
C ALA A 225 42.45 -4.89 18.46
N SER A 226 41.33 -5.61 18.33
CA SER A 226 41.14 -6.70 17.37
C SER A 226 40.18 -6.36 16.22
N PHE A 227 39.93 -5.07 16.00
CA PHE A 227 38.94 -4.57 15.04
C PHE A 227 39.17 -5.05 13.60
N ASP A 228 40.42 -5.12 13.15
CA ASP A 228 40.77 -5.57 11.79
C ASP A 228 40.31 -7.00 11.48
N LYS A 229 40.04 -7.80 12.52
CA LYS A 229 39.58 -9.20 12.41
C LYS A 229 38.08 -9.34 12.67
N VAL A 230 37.38 -8.27 13.04
CA VAL A 230 35.94 -8.29 13.28
C VAL A 230 35.21 -8.62 11.98
N LYS A 231 34.19 -9.46 12.10
CA LYS A 231 33.30 -9.83 11.00
C LYS A 231 31.93 -9.29 11.30
N ILE A 232 31.32 -8.66 10.31
CA ILE A 232 29.92 -8.21 10.41
C ILE A 232 29.08 -9.18 9.59
N LYS A 233 28.09 -9.80 10.22
CA LYS A 233 27.10 -10.64 9.53
C LYS A 233 25.75 -9.95 9.53
N GLY A 234 24.95 -10.20 8.51
CA GLY A 234 23.56 -9.76 8.48
C GLY A 234 22.82 -10.30 7.27
N ILE A 235 21.65 -9.72 7.04
CA ILE A 235 20.74 -10.12 5.96
C ILE A 235 20.69 -8.98 4.94
N LYS A 236 20.98 -9.32 3.69
CA LYS A 236 20.82 -8.42 2.54
C LYS A 236 19.47 -8.69 1.89
N GLN A 237 18.66 -7.65 1.70
CA GLN A 237 17.34 -7.76 1.08
C GLN A 237 17.06 -6.55 0.17
N LEU A 238 16.29 -6.75 -0.90
CA LEU A 238 15.93 -5.66 -1.82
C LEU A 238 15.15 -4.56 -1.10
N LYS A 239 15.49 -3.31 -1.43
CA LYS A 239 14.87 -2.13 -0.83
C LYS A 239 13.50 -1.85 -1.46
N PRO A 240 12.41 -1.74 -0.67
CA PRO A 240 11.12 -1.34 -1.21
C PRO A 240 11.12 0.13 -1.64
N LYS A 241 10.49 0.41 -2.80
CA LYS A 241 10.20 1.76 -3.28
C LYS A 241 8.81 2.17 -2.79
N TYR A 242 8.75 3.30 -2.10
CA TYR A 242 7.51 3.88 -1.60
C TYR A 242 7.11 5.11 -2.42
N ASP A 243 5.81 5.29 -2.60
CA ASP A 243 5.21 6.58 -2.95
C ASP A 243 4.44 7.12 -1.75
N ILE A 244 4.08 8.38 -1.84
CA ILE A 244 3.39 9.10 -0.77
C ILE A 244 1.93 9.28 -1.14
N MET A 245 1.06 8.71 -0.32
CA MET A 245 -0.39 8.87 -0.45
C MET A 245 -0.90 9.88 0.58
N ILE A 246 -1.64 10.88 0.12
CA ILE A 246 -2.31 11.83 1.01
C ILE A 246 -3.53 11.15 1.64
N LYS A 247 -3.65 11.21 2.98
CA LYS A 247 -4.78 10.65 3.73
C LYS A 247 -5.82 11.70 4.13
N VAL A 248 -5.41 12.98 4.17
CA VAL A 248 -6.29 14.08 4.58
C VAL A 248 -7.08 14.62 3.37
N PRO A 249 -8.30 15.17 3.58
CA PRO A 249 -9.10 15.76 2.50
C PRO A 249 -8.36 16.85 1.71
N LYS A 250 -7.56 17.66 2.41
CA LYS A 250 -6.74 18.73 1.85
C LYS A 250 -5.40 18.78 2.61
N ALA A 251 -4.31 18.54 1.90
CA ALA A 251 -2.96 18.71 2.39
C ALA A 251 -2.30 19.92 1.71
N HIS A 252 -1.65 20.78 2.47
CA HIS A 252 -0.81 21.83 1.91
C HIS A 252 0.54 21.25 1.50
N ILE A 253 0.91 21.48 0.24
CA ILE A 253 2.25 21.22 -0.27
C ILE A 253 3.04 22.52 -0.16
N ARG A 254 4.19 22.47 0.51
CA ARG A 254 5.03 23.64 0.80
C ARG A 254 6.31 23.62 -0.03
N SER A 255 6.93 24.78 -0.20
CA SER A 255 8.22 24.93 -0.89
C SER A 255 9.41 24.40 -0.08
N ARG A 256 9.29 24.43 1.25
CA ARG A 256 10.25 23.94 2.26
C ARG A 256 9.48 23.51 3.51
N PRO A 257 10.08 22.75 4.45
CA PRO A 257 9.51 22.56 5.79
C PRO A 257 9.11 23.91 6.39
N ASN A 258 7.84 24.03 6.84
CA ASN A 258 7.26 25.28 7.35
C ASN A 258 7.29 26.50 6.41
N GLY A 259 7.60 26.32 5.12
CA GLY A 259 7.64 27.38 4.12
C GLY A 259 6.27 27.74 3.53
N SER A 260 6.28 28.59 2.50
CA SER A 260 5.09 29.00 1.76
C SER A 260 4.39 27.83 1.08
N ILE A 261 3.05 27.92 0.96
CA ILE A 261 2.23 26.92 0.29
C ILE A 261 2.37 27.10 -1.23
N ILE A 262 2.83 26.07 -1.92
CA ILE A 262 2.95 26.03 -3.39
C ILE A 262 1.75 25.34 -4.05
N GLY A 263 0.98 24.57 -3.29
CA GLY A 263 -0.18 23.87 -3.80
C GLY A 263 -0.98 23.13 -2.74
N ILE A 264 -2.09 22.56 -3.18
CA ILE A 264 -2.98 21.74 -2.35
C ILE A 264 -3.09 20.37 -3.01
N ALA A 265 -3.01 19.32 -2.21
CA ALA A 265 -3.26 17.95 -2.61
C ALA A 265 -4.53 17.42 -1.93
N SER A 266 -5.31 16.65 -2.66
CA SER A 266 -6.54 16.03 -2.16
C SER A 266 -6.27 14.64 -1.61
N ASN A 267 -7.23 14.10 -0.85
CA ASN A 267 -7.18 12.73 -0.38
C ASN A 267 -6.95 11.75 -1.53
N LEU A 268 -6.14 10.70 -1.27
CA LEU A 268 -5.74 9.65 -2.20
C LEU A 268 -4.81 10.08 -3.34
N ASN A 269 -4.44 11.37 -3.42
CA ASN A 269 -3.40 11.79 -4.34
C ASN A 269 -2.08 11.10 -3.99
N GLN A 270 -1.40 10.59 -5.01
CA GLN A 270 -0.13 9.88 -4.90
C GLN A 270 0.97 10.74 -5.52
N PHE A 271 2.11 10.79 -4.85
CA PHE A 271 3.31 11.50 -5.32
C PHE A 271 4.54 10.62 -5.12
N GLU A 272 5.51 10.76 -6.02
CA GLU A 272 6.80 10.08 -5.88
C GLU A 272 7.52 10.57 -4.62
N HIS A 273 7.94 9.61 -3.78
CA HIS A 273 8.81 9.89 -2.64
C HIS A 273 10.24 10.12 -3.11
N ILE A 274 10.87 11.18 -2.59
CA ILE A 274 12.26 11.51 -2.91
C ILE A 274 13.14 11.30 -1.68
N GLN A 275 12.71 11.86 -0.54
CA GLN A 275 13.51 11.85 0.68
C GLN A 275 12.65 12.10 1.91
N ASP A 276 13.06 11.50 3.02
CA ASP A 276 12.56 11.83 4.36
C ASP A 276 13.38 12.97 4.96
N LEU A 277 12.71 14.01 5.42
CA LEU A 277 13.32 15.14 6.12
C LEU A 277 12.58 15.41 7.40
N ASP A 278 13.07 14.86 8.51
CA ASP A 278 12.49 15.01 9.84
C ASP A 278 10.97 14.65 9.86
N GLU A 279 10.09 15.61 10.11
CA GLU A 279 8.62 15.45 10.09
C GLU A 279 7.97 15.66 8.71
N TRP A 280 8.78 15.79 7.67
CA TRP A 280 8.36 16.10 6.31
C TRP A 280 8.78 15.02 5.33
N TYR A 281 7.96 14.86 4.31
CA TYR A 281 8.32 14.13 3.11
C TYR A 281 8.59 15.09 1.96
N LYS A 282 9.73 14.93 1.32
CA LYS A 282 10.04 15.59 0.05
C LYS A 282 9.45 14.78 -1.10
N ILE A 283 8.64 15.43 -1.92
CA ILE A 283 7.89 14.82 -3.02
C ILE A 283 8.13 15.55 -4.34
N ASN A 284 7.90 14.83 -5.43
CA ASN A 284 7.79 15.45 -6.76
C ASN A 284 6.36 15.98 -6.96
N TYR A 285 6.19 17.29 -6.91
CA TYR A 285 4.93 17.98 -7.14
C TYR A 285 4.98 18.76 -8.44
N LYS A 286 4.30 18.26 -9.49
CA LYS A 286 4.21 18.91 -10.81
C LYS A 286 5.57 19.25 -11.44
N GLY A 287 6.57 18.38 -11.25
CA GLY A 287 7.93 18.57 -11.77
C GLY A 287 8.81 19.48 -10.93
N GLN A 288 8.35 19.91 -9.76
CA GLN A 288 9.14 20.65 -8.76
C GLN A 288 9.18 19.91 -7.44
N PHE A 289 10.15 20.22 -6.58
CA PHE A 289 10.18 19.67 -5.24
C PHE A 289 9.17 20.37 -4.33
N GLY A 290 8.31 19.56 -3.71
CA GLY A 290 7.36 20.00 -2.70
C GLY A 290 7.55 19.22 -1.41
N PHE A 291 6.97 19.75 -0.34
CA PHE A 291 7.05 19.15 0.99
C PHE A 291 5.64 18.95 1.55
N THR A 292 5.36 17.74 2.02
CA THR A 292 4.13 17.43 2.77
C THR A 292 4.49 16.91 4.15
N HIS A 293 3.70 17.27 5.15
CA HIS A 293 3.93 16.81 6.53
C HIS A 293 3.61 15.32 6.65
N LYS A 294 4.40 14.57 7.44
CA LYS A 294 4.19 13.12 7.67
C LYS A 294 2.81 12.82 8.24
N ASN A 295 2.28 13.68 9.11
CA ASN A 295 0.91 13.55 9.64
C ASN A 295 -0.20 13.67 8.60
N ASN A 296 0.08 14.18 7.39
CA ASN A 296 -0.93 14.34 6.33
C ASN A 296 -0.90 13.22 5.30
N ALA A 297 0.08 12.33 5.37
CA ALA A 297 0.35 11.32 4.35
C ALA A 297 0.72 9.97 4.95
N SER A 298 0.73 8.93 4.11
CA SER A 298 1.24 7.60 4.43
C SER A 298 2.13 7.10 3.29
N LEU A 299 3.08 6.24 3.62
CA LEU A 299 3.91 5.55 2.65
C LEU A 299 3.12 4.38 2.04
N LYS A 300 3.13 4.31 0.72
CA LYS A 300 2.52 3.23 -0.06
C LYS A 300 3.63 2.52 -0.82
N VAL A 301 3.79 1.22 -0.59
CA VAL A 301 4.71 0.39 -1.39
C VAL A 301 4.21 0.37 -2.83
N VAL A 302 5.08 0.72 -3.78
CA VAL A 302 4.75 0.75 -5.21
C VAL A 302 5.57 -0.24 -6.01
N ASP A 303 6.87 -0.31 -5.72
CA ASP A 303 7.80 -1.16 -6.47
C ASP A 303 8.99 -1.52 -5.58
N ILE A 304 10.01 -2.13 -6.17
CA ILE A 304 11.30 -2.41 -5.57
C ILE A 304 12.35 -1.48 -6.18
N ALA A 305 13.22 -0.92 -5.36
CA ALA A 305 14.35 -0.14 -5.82
C ALA A 305 15.50 -1.07 -6.25
N ASN A 306 16.38 -0.60 -7.14
CA ASN A 306 17.58 -1.33 -7.56
C ASN A 306 18.71 -1.29 -6.50
N GLU A 307 18.33 -1.14 -5.25
CA GLU A 307 19.21 -1.00 -4.08
C GLU A 307 18.89 -2.11 -3.07
N TYR A 308 19.84 -2.41 -2.21
CA TYR A 308 19.64 -3.34 -1.11
C TYR A 308 19.69 -2.61 0.22
N GLU A 309 18.85 -3.06 1.15
CA GLU A 309 18.96 -2.73 2.56
C GLU A 309 19.57 -3.91 3.31
N PHE A 310 20.25 -3.58 4.40
CA PHE A 310 20.88 -4.54 5.29
C PHE A 310 20.16 -4.53 6.63
N TYR A 311 19.70 -5.70 7.04
CA TYR A 311 18.98 -5.93 8.29
C TYR A 311 19.79 -6.85 9.18
N ASP A 312 19.48 -6.80 10.48
CA ASP A 312 20.06 -7.67 11.51
C ASP A 312 21.58 -7.74 11.45
N LEU A 313 22.20 -6.59 11.24
CA LEU A 313 23.66 -6.47 11.21
C LEU A 313 24.20 -6.68 12.63
N VAL A 314 25.15 -7.59 12.75
CA VAL A 314 25.79 -7.99 14.00
C VAL A 314 27.29 -8.04 13.80
N ALA A 315 28.04 -7.33 14.64
CA ALA A 315 29.48 -7.41 14.72
C ALA A 315 29.90 -8.57 15.63
N ILE A 316 30.84 -9.39 15.15
CA ILE A 316 31.34 -10.56 15.87
C ILE A 316 32.75 -10.26 16.37
N HIS A 317 32.94 -10.31 17.69
CA HIS A 317 34.26 -10.20 18.29
C HIS A 317 35.12 -11.42 17.89
N PRO A 318 36.34 -11.23 17.34
CA PRO A 318 37.14 -12.34 16.80
C PRO A 318 37.62 -13.32 17.87
N ASN A 319 38.00 -12.83 19.06
CA ASN A 319 38.53 -13.69 20.13
C ASN A 319 37.44 -14.31 21.01
N THR A 320 36.44 -13.53 21.44
CA THR A 320 35.40 -14.01 22.37
C THR A 320 34.20 -14.63 21.66
N GLY A 321 33.97 -14.30 20.39
CA GLY A 321 32.76 -14.68 19.67
C GLY A 321 31.51 -13.89 20.08
N SER A 322 31.65 -12.88 20.95
CA SER A 322 30.55 -12.01 21.38
C SER A 322 29.90 -11.31 20.18
N LEU A 323 28.57 -11.20 20.22
CA LEU A 323 27.75 -10.63 19.16
C LEU A 323 27.19 -9.28 19.58
N TYR A 324 27.48 -8.23 18.82
CA TYR A 324 26.97 -6.88 19.10
C TYR A 324 26.07 -6.41 17.95
N ALA A 325 24.82 -6.11 18.27
CA ALA A 325 23.87 -5.59 17.30
C ALA A 325 24.28 -4.19 16.82
N MET A 326 24.14 -3.95 15.52
CA MET A 326 24.45 -2.67 14.88
C MET A 326 23.18 -1.86 14.66
N THR A 327 23.18 -0.61 15.12
CA THR A 327 22.09 0.35 14.90
C THR A 327 22.57 1.44 13.95
N SER A 328 21.83 1.70 12.87
CA SER A 328 22.19 2.77 11.93
C SER A 328 21.98 4.15 12.58
N ILE A 329 22.96 5.04 12.47
CA ILE A 329 22.89 6.39 13.08
C ILE A 329 21.73 7.20 12.48
N ASP A 330 21.46 7.06 11.19
CA ASP A 330 20.33 7.72 10.52
C ASP A 330 18.98 7.37 11.16
N LYS A 331 18.87 6.20 11.81
CA LYS A 331 17.68 5.79 12.56
C LYS A 331 17.66 6.33 14.00
N LEU A 332 18.82 6.70 14.57
CA LEU A 332 18.97 7.15 15.95
C LEU A 332 18.70 8.66 16.12
N VAL A 333 18.93 9.49 15.10
CA VAL A 333 18.75 10.96 15.17
C VAL A 333 17.27 11.37 15.02
N LYS A 334 16.35 10.65 15.67
CA LYS A 334 14.92 10.98 15.68
C LYS A 334 14.46 11.46 17.05
N ALA A 335 15.21 12.39 17.63
CA ALA A 335 14.66 13.17 18.74
C ALA A 335 13.60 14.13 18.15
N PRO A 336 12.37 14.17 18.69
CA PRO A 336 11.45 15.23 18.33
C PRO A 336 12.13 16.55 18.67
N LEU A 337 12.22 17.47 17.70
CA LEU A 337 12.63 18.84 17.95
C LEU A 337 11.54 19.53 18.78
N ASN A 338 11.46 19.19 20.07
CA ASN A 338 10.68 19.96 21.02
C ASN A 338 11.34 21.33 21.08
N LEU A 339 10.69 22.33 20.45
CA LEU A 339 10.98 23.76 20.51
C LEU A 339 10.86 24.35 21.94
N ALA A 340 11.07 23.54 22.98
CA ALA A 340 11.06 23.93 24.38
C ALA A 340 12.35 24.67 24.77
N SER A 341 12.65 25.78 24.08
CA SER A 341 13.64 26.77 24.55
C SER A 341 13.50 28.14 23.86
N ARG A 342 12.29 28.54 23.44
CA ARG A 342 12.00 29.94 23.13
C ARG A 342 10.92 30.51 24.02
N LYS A 343 11.30 30.80 25.27
CA LYS A 343 11.16 32.12 25.91
C LYS A 343 12.16 32.16 27.07
N TYR A 344 13.34 32.73 26.84
CA TYR A 344 14.01 33.41 27.94
C TYR A 344 13.18 34.66 28.22
N GLU A 345 12.40 34.64 29.30
CA GLU A 345 11.95 35.89 29.90
C GLU A 345 13.22 36.61 30.36
N THR A 346 13.58 37.66 29.62
CA THR A 346 14.58 38.62 30.04
C THR A 346 14.15 39.21 31.38
N GLY A 347 14.85 38.84 32.45
CA GLY A 347 14.71 39.48 33.74
C GLY A 347 15.02 40.97 33.61
N GLN A 348 14.05 41.81 33.94
CA GLN A 348 14.29 43.21 34.26
C GLN A 348 14.96 43.29 35.64
N PRO A 349 16.07 44.02 35.79
CA PRO A 349 16.53 44.46 37.10
C PRO A 349 15.83 45.78 37.45
N ASP A 350 14.84 45.74 38.35
CA ASP A 350 14.30 46.96 38.95
C ASP A 350 15.15 47.30 40.20
N GLY A 351 16.03 48.29 40.02
CA GLY A 351 16.79 48.92 41.10
C GLY A 351 15.89 49.77 42.02
N PRO A 352 16.44 50.26 43.15
CA PRO A 352 15.64 50.88 44.21
C PRO A 352 15.14 52.25 43.74
N LYS A 353 13.85 52.50 43.96
CA LYS A 353 13.22 53.81 43.76
C LYS A 353 13.41 54.64 45.03
N GLU A 354 13.99 55.83 44.87
CA GLU A 354 13.95 56.93 45.83
C GLU A 354 12.53 57.46 46.02
#